data_AF-A0A523QCD0-F1
#
_entry.id   AF-A0A523QCD0-F1
#
_cell.length_a   1.000
_cell.length_b   1.000
_cell.length_c   1.000
_cell.angle_alpha   90.00
_cell.angle_beta   90.00
_cell.angle_gamma   90.00
#
_symmetry.space_group_name_H-M   'P 1'
#
loop_
_entity.id
_entity.type
_entity.pdbx_description
1 polymer ?
#
loop_
_entity_poly.entity_id
_entity_poly.type
_entity_poly.pdbx_seq_one_letter_code
_entity_poly.pdbx_strand_id
1 'polypeptide(L)'
;MVPAKKPQKDDSLETMRHSASHVLAEAVLAMFPDAKFGIGPATQDGFYYDFELPRPLTPDDLPVIEAKMKELVAAELPFTREELSREDARALFAK
;
A
#
# COMPACT_ATOMS: atom_id res chain seq x y z
N MET A 1 17.32 21.00 -2.52
CA MET A 1 17.63 19.88 -3.43
C MET A 1 18.49 18.87 -2.67
N VAL A 2 17.87 17.88 -2.04
CA VAL A 2 18.60 16.83 -1.30
C VAL A 2 19.16 15.85 -2.35
N PRO A 3 20.45 15.48 -2.30
CA PRO A 3 21.03 14.60 -3.30
C PRO A 3 20.40 13.20 -3.21
N ALA A 4 19.88 12.70 -4.34
CA ALA A 4 19.35 11.35 -4.45
C ALA A 4 20.47 10.33 -4.20
N LYS A 5 20.36 9.59 -3.09
CA LYS A 5 21.24 8.48 -2.75
C LYS A 5 21.03 7.37 -3.80
N LYS A 6 22.09 6.90 -4.45
CA LYS A 6 22.00 5.75 -5.38
C LYS A 6 21.42 4.55 -4.63
N PRO A 7 20.39 3.86 -5.14
CA PRO A 7 19.80 2.73 -4.43
C PRO A 7 20.82 1.58 -4.39
N GLN A 8 21.15 1.11 -3.19
CA GLN A 8 21.78 -0.20 -3.02
C GLN A 8 20.76 -1.29 -3.39
N LYS A 9 21.22 -2.45 -3.88
CA LYS A 9 20.31 -3.51 -4.38
C LYS A 9 19.26 -3.95 -3.36
N ASP A 10 19.61 -4.02 -2.08
CA ASP A 10 18.68 -4.33 -0.98
C ASP A 10 17.63 -3.22 -0.77
N ASP A 11 18.05 -1.94 -0.72
CA ASP A 11 17.15 -0.80 -0.59
C ASP A 11 16.11 -0.74 -1.72
N SER A 12 16.50 -1.15 -2.94
CA SER A 12 15.61 -1.15 -4.10
C SER A 12 14.51 -2.21 -4.00
N LEU A 13 14.82 -3.40 -3.48
CA LEU A 13 13.82 -4.46 -3.29
C LEU A 13 12.91 -4.16 -2.10
N GLU A 14 13.45 -3.61 -1.02
CA GLU A 14 12.65 -3.15 0.12
C GLU A 14 11.65 -2.07 -0.31
N THR A 15 12.11 -1.07 -1.07
CA THR A 15 11.25 0.00 -1.61
C THR A 15 10.17 -0.56 -2.54
N MET A 16 10.52 -1.51 -3.41
CA MET A 16 9.55 -2.18 -4.29
C MET A 16 8.49 -2.94 -3.48
N ARG A 17 8.91 -3.70 -2.45
CA ARG A 17 7.99 -4.45 -1.59
C ARG A 17 7.08 -3.54 -0.77
N HIS A 18 7.58 -2.43 -0.28
CA HIS A 18 6.76 -1.41 0.38
C HIS A 18 5.75 -0.80 -0.60
N SER A 19 6.19 -0.46 -1.82
CA SER A 19 5.28 0.05 -2.86
C SER A 19 4.18 -0.98 -3.19
N ALA A 20 4.52 -2.27 -3.22
CA ALA A 20 3.56 -3.34 -3.41
C ALA A 20 2.55 -3.48 -2.25
N SER A 21 2.95 -3.17 -1.00
CA SER A 21 2.01 -3.14 0.12
C SER A 21 0.96 -2.02 -0.02
N HIS A 22 1.35 -0.87 -0.58
CA HIS A 22 0.39 0.18 -0.91
C HIS A 22 -0.59 -0.23 -2.01
N VAL A 23 -0.11 -0.92 -3.06
CA VAL A 23 -0.99 -1.45 -4.12
C VAL A 23 -1.99 -2.47 -3.54
N LEU A 24 -1.56 -3.31 -2.60
CA LEU A 24 -2.45 -4.22 -1.88
C LEU A 24 -3.52 -3.44 -1.11
N ALA A 25 -3.14 -2.38 -0.39
CA ALA A 25 -4.08 -1.55 0.37
C ALA A 25 -5.14 -0.90 -0.53
N GLU A 26 -4.73 -0.39 -1.69
CA GLU A 26 -5.66 0.18 -2.68
C GLU A 26 -6.60 -0.88 -3.25
N ALA A 27 -6.09 -2.07 -3.58
CA ALA A 27 -6.91 -3.19 -4.07
C ALA A 27 -7.95 -3.63 -3.03
N VAL A 28 -7.55 -3.72 -1.76
CA VAL A 28 -8.45 -4.07 -0.65
C VAL A 28 -9.51 -2.98 -0.44
N LEU A 29 -9.14 -1.70 -0.48
CA LEU A 29 -10.10 -0.60 -0.34
C LEU A 29 -11.12 -0.56 -1.49
N ALA A 30 -10.71 -0.92 -2.70
CA ALA A 30 -11.63 -1.04 -3.83
C ALA A 30 -12.69 -2.14 -3.63
N MET A 31 -12.35 -3.22 -2.91
CA MET A 31 -13.28 -4.29 -2.56
C MET A 31 -14.07 -4.02 -1.28
N PHE A 32 -13.46 -3.35 -0.31
CA PHE A 32 -14.01 -3.02 1.00
C PHE A 32 -13.86 -1.51 1.24
N PRO A 33 -14.82 -0.69 0.78
CA PRO A 33 -14.71 0.77 0.88
C PRO A 33 -14.62 1.30 2.32
N ASP A 34 -15.13 0.53 3.29
CA ASP A 34 -15.11 0.84 4.72
C ASP A 34 -13.88 0.24 5.44
N ALA A 35 -12.93 -0.33 4.71
CA ALA A 35 -11.71 -0.88 5.30
C ALA A 35 -10.89 0.22 5.98
N LYS A 36 -10.41 -0.07 7.20
CA LYS A 36 -9.42 0.80 7.86
C LYS A 36 -8.04 0.18 7.78
N PHE A 37 -7.07 1.02 7.49
CA PHE A 37 -5.68 0.64 7.36
C PHE A 37 -4.96 0.66 8.72
N GLY A 38 -4.22 -0.42 9.01
CA GLY A 38 -3.28 -0.48 10.11
C GLY A 38 -1.87 -0.13 9.66
N ILE A 39 -1.01 -1.13 9.55
CA ILE A 39 0.39 -1.00 9.10
C ILE A 39 0.68 -1.95 7.94
N GLY A 40 1.60 -1.57 7.06
CA GLY A 40 1.97 -2.38 5.89
C GLY A 40 3.46 -2.37 5.54
N PRO A 41 4.36 -2.89 6.42
CA PRO A 41 5.79 -2.83 6.20
C PRO A 41 6.26 -3.86 5.15
N ALA A 42 7.38 -3.54 4.49
CA ALA A 42 8.16 -4.53 3.77
C ALA A 42 8.88 -5.48 4.74
N THR A 43 9.09 -6.72 4.30
CA THR A 43 9.86 -7.74 5.04
C THR A 43 11.01 -8.27 4.17
N GLN A 44 11.87 -9.09 4.76
CA GLN A 44 12.99 -9.71 4.06
C GLN A 44 12.54 -10.59 2.88
N ASP A 45 11.34 -11.18 2.96
CA ASP A 45 10.83 -12.12 1.95
C ASP A 45 9.61 -11.57 1.17
N GLY A 46 9.04 -10.45 1.59
CA GLY A 46 7.85 -9.88 0.95
C GLY A 46 7.33 -8.64 1.65
N PHE A 47 6.04 -8.63 1.95
CA PHE A 47 5.35 -7.57 2.69
C PHE A 47 4.07 -8.14 3.28
N TYR A 48 3.47 -7.43 4.23
CA TYR A 48 2.12 -7.70 4.70
C TYR A 48 1.39 -6.38 4.91
N TYR A 49 0.08 -6.45 5.15
CA TYR A 49 -0.72 -5.29 5.51
C TYR A 49 -1.84 -5.70 6.46
N ASP A 50 -2.00 -4.95 7.54
CA ASP A 50 -3.06 -5.14 8.53
C ASP A 50 -4.30 -4.31 8.17
N PHE A 51 -5.46 -4.96 8.16
CA PHE A 51 -6.74 -4.32 7.84
C PHE A 51 -7.78 -4.61 8.92
N GLU A 52 -8.56 -3.58 9.27
CA GLU A 52 -9.87 -3.77 9.90
C GLU A 52 -10.93 -3.82 8.78
N LEU A 53 -11.54 -4.99 8.61
CA LEU A 53 -12.51 -5.27 7.56
C LEU A 53 -13.89 -5.60 8.16
N PRO A 54 -15.00 -5.34 7.44
CA PRO A 54 -16.35 -5.69 7.90
C PRO A 54 -16.57 -7.20 8.04
N ARG A 55 -15.75 -8.01 7.36
CA ARG A 55 -15.69 -9.47 7.50
C ARG A 55 -14.25 -9.95 7.29
N PRO A 56 -13.87 -11.12 7.84
CA PRO A 56 -12.58 -11.73 7.52
C PRO A 56 -12.47 -12.06 6.03
N LEU A 57 -11.24 -12.04 5.52
CA LEU A 57 -10.90 -12.53 4.19
C LEU A 57 -11.04 -14.05 4.14
N THR A 58 -11.54 -14.56 3.03
CA THR A 58 -11.54 -15.99 2.70
C THR A 58 -10.49 -16.28 1.63
N PRO A 59 -10.11 -17.55 1.44
CA PRO A 59 -9.19 -17.92 0.36
C PRO A 59 -9.67 -17.50 -1.04
N ASP A 60 -10.98 -17.42 -1.25
CA ASP A 60 -11.59 -16.99 -2.52
C ASP A 60 -11.43 -15.48 -2.80
N ASP A 61 -11.21 -14.66 -1.77
CA ASP A 61 -10.95 -13.23 -1.95
C ASP A 61 -9.54 -12.97 -2.51
N LEU A 62 -8.56 -13.81 -2.14
CA LEU A 62 -7.16 -13.65 -2.53
C LEU A 62 -6.93 -13.55 -4.04
N PRO A 63 -7.47 -14.44 -4.91
CA PRO A 63 -7.30 -14.32 -6.35
C PRO A 63 -7.94 -13.04 -6.92
N VAL A 64 -9.02 -12.55 -6.32
CA VAL A 64 -9.67 -11.30 -6.73
C VAL A 64 -8.79 -10.10 -6.38
N ILE A 65 -8.25 -10.08 -5.16
CA ILE A 65 -7.31 -9.05 -4.71
C ILE A 65 -6.06 -9.04 -5.59
N GLU A 66 -5.46 -10.21 -5.86
CA GLU A 66 -4.27 -10.31 -6.71
C GLU A 66 -4.54 -9.81 -8.14
N ALA A 67 -5.69 -10.16 -8.72
CA ALA A 67 -6.07 -9.67 -10.04
C ALA A 67 -6.22 -8.15 -10.06
N LYS A 68 -6.83 -7.57 -9.02
CA LYS A 68 -6.96 -6.13 -8.88
C LYS A 68 -5.61 -5.44 -8.71
N MET A 69 -4.69 -6.02 -7.94
CA MET A 69 -3.32 -5.51 -7.82
C MET A 69 -2.60 -5.48 -9.17
N LYS A 70 -2.74 -6.54 -9.99
CA LYS A 70 -2.15 -6.59 -11.34
C LYS A 70 -2.73 -5.50 -12.25
N GLU A 71 -4.03 -5.25 -12.17
CA GLU A 71 -4.70 -4.16 -12.89
C GLU A 71 -4.13 -2.79 -12.49
N LEU A 72 -4.00 -2.53 -11.19
CA LEU A 72 -3.45 -1.27 -10.66
C LEU A 72 -1.99 -1.05 -11.08
N VAL A 73 -1.16 -2.10 -11.06
CA VAL A 73 0.22 -2.04 -11.56
C VAL A 73 0.25 -1.73 -13.06
N ALA A 74 -0.64 -2.35 -13.85
CA ALA A 74 -0.71 -2.14 -15.30
C ALA A 74 -1.24 -0.75 -15.67
N ALA A 75 -1.95 -0.07 -14.77
CA ALA A 75 -2.43 1.29 -14.98
C ALA A 75 -1.33 2.35 -14.90
N GLU A 76 -0.14 2.00 -14.40
CA GLU A 76 1.04 2.88 -14.28
C GLU A 76 0.73 4.24 -13.62
N LEU A 77 -0.15 4.21 -12.60
CA LEU A 77 -0.54 5.42 -11.88
C LEU A 77 0.67 6.03 -11.15
N PRO A 78 0.84 7.35 -11.18
CA PRO A 78 1.98 8.00 -10.52
C PRO A 78 1.81 7.99 -9.00
N PHE A 79 2.88 7.63 -8.29
CA PHE A 79 2.97 7.88 -6.85
C PHE A 79 3.28 9.35 -6.60
N THR A 80 2.35 10.06 -5.93
CA THR A 80 2.53 11.45 -5.54
C THR A 80 2.81 11.55 -4.05
N ARG A 81 3.92 12.19 -3.68
CA ARG A 81 4.26 12.49 -2.29
C ARG A 81 3.88 13.93 -1.98
N GLU A 82 3.15 14.13 -0.89
CA GLU A 82 2.87 15.44 -0.32
C GLU A 82 3.40 15.50 1.12
N GLU A 83 3.96 16.65 1.51
CA GLU A 83 4.39 16.89 2.89
C GLU A 83 3.29 17.69 3.60
N LEU A 84 2.63 17.03 4.56
CA LEU A 84 1.53 17.60 5.32
C LEU A 84 1.96 17.94 6.75
N SER A 85 1.32 18.96 7.33
CA SER A 85 1.43 19.16 8.77
C SER A 85 0.74 18.01 9.52
N ARG A 86 1.11 17.80 10.79
CA ARG A 86 0.46 16.78 11.62
C ARG A 86 -1.04 17.03 11.77
N GLU A 87 -1.46 18.29 11.78
CA GLU A 87 -2.86 18.69 11.91
C GLU A 87 -3.64 18.41 10.63
N ASP A 88 -3.07 18.74 9.47
CA ASP A 88 -3.69 18.46 8.17
C ASP A 88 -3.80 16.95 7.91
N ALA A 89 -2.75 16.19 8.22
CA ALA A 89 -2.77 14.74 8.12
C ALA A 89 -3.85 14.13 9.03
N ARG A 90 -4.00 14.63 10.27
CA ARG A 90 -5.07 14.18 11.17
C ARG A 90 -6.46 14.48 10.60
N ALA A 91 -6.67 15.66 10.01
CA ALA A 91 -7.94 16.02 9.40
C ALA A 91 -8.25 15.15 8.17
N LEU A 92 -7.25 14.86 7.34
CA LEU A 92 -7.39 14.02 6.16
C LEU A 92 -7.81 12.58 6.49
N PHE A 93 -7.24 12.01 7.55
CA PHE A 93 -7.49 10.63 7.98
C PHE A 93 -8.49 10.53 9.15
N ALA A 94 -9.30 11.56 9.42
CA ALA A 94 -10.26 11.57 10.53
C ALA A 94 -11.53 10.73 10.29
N LYS A 95 -11.61 9.99 9.17
CA LYS A 95 -12.77 9.17 8.79
C LYS A 95 -12.59 7.71 9.20
#